data_AF-A0A0T5Z9X7-F1
#
_entry.id   AF-A0A0T5Z9X7-F1
#
_cell.length_a   1.000
_cell.length_b   1.000
_cell.length_c   1.000
_cell.angle_alpha   90.00
_cell.angle_beta   90.00
_cell.angle_gamma   90.00
#
_symmetry.space_group_name_H-M   'P 1'
#
loop_
_entity.id
_entity.type
_entity.pdbx_description
1 polymer ?
#
loop_
_entity_poly.entity_id
_entity_poly.type
_entity_poly.pdbx_seq_one_letter_code
_entity_poly.pdbx_strand_id
1 'polypeptide(L)'
;ESAVATVKISIKAVNDRPLLQRGINGLVLKQGESRRIRFVVRDADLDDEHSFTITESSLGKVEFDANQMSFTASQVGSETLQVRVSDTAGASNTLDLKITVNSAEIADANGDGLSDEQAQQQGLDPAAENADSDADGVPDAQELGDPEHPSDRDGDGIIDALEVGLEASQDSTSLAFRIPAPTAERLGLPALQGQAITIASSDGQRLIAHSSGETGLPILNEEQGVEDNRHRFPLGIFDFSVEAPNGSARVVFSFPEGVDLPADAVVRKLDTNNQWQDYPYATIDHASRTLTLELTDNDGWDRDPAVGVIRDPVGLAVAEEGTSTQATSSGGESGGGGSIGPLFGLLLLLLPGVQSRRRRG
;
A
#
# COMPACT_ATOMS: atom_id res chain seq x y z
N GLU A 1 56.18 -39.55 33.25
CA GLU A 1 55.37 -39.60 32.02
C GLU A 1 54.05 -38.88 32.27
N SER A 2 53.67 -37.97 31.38
CA SER A 2 52.33 -37.39 31.41
C SER A 2 51.42 -38.31 30.60
N ALA A 3 50.38 -38.85 31.22
CA ALA A 3 49.43 -39.74 30.54
C ALA A 3 48.43 -38.91 29.71
N VAL A 4 48.25 -39.27 28.44
CA VAL A 4 47.24 -38.68 27.57
C VAL A 4 45.90 -39.34 27.86
N ALA A 5 44.89 -38.56 28.26
CA ALA A 5 43.52 -39.03 28.42
C ALA A 5 42.73 -38.75 27.13
N THR A 6 42.02 -39.76 26.62
CA THR A 6 41.11 -39.59 25.48
C THR A 6 39.68 -39.46 26.01
N VAL A 7 39.02 -38.34 25.74
CA VAL A 7 37.60 -38.13 26.06
C VAL A 7 36.78 -38.41 24.81
N LYS A 8 35.82 -39.33 24.91
CA LYS A 8 34.78 -39.50 23.89
C LYS A 8 33.57 -38.67 24.30
N ILE A 9 33.26 -37.64 23.51
CA ILE A 9 32.03 -36.87 23.63
C ILE A 9 31.08 -37.38 22.54
N SER A 10 29.89 -37.80 22.94
CA SER A 10 28.80 -38.10 22.02
C SER A 10 27.75 -37.01 22.16
N ILE A 11 27.53 -36.24 21.10
CA ILE A 11 26.44 -35.27 20.99
C ILE A 11 25.30 -35.98 20.26
N LYS A 12 24.10 -35.99 20.84
CA LYS A 12 22.90 -36.44 20.13
C LYS A 12 22.37 -35.24 19.33
N ALA A 13 22.05 -35.44 18.05
CA ALA A 13 21.31 -34.45 17.29
C ALA A 13 19.96 -34.19 17.98
N VAL A 14 19.58 -32.92 18.07
CA VAL A 14 18.23 -32.51 18.48
C VAL A 14 17.45 -32.40 17.19
N ASN A 15 16.33 -33.10 17.10
CA ASN A 15 15.46 -32.98 15.94
C ASN A 15 14.74 -31.64 16.01
N ASP A 16 15.07 -30.74 15.08
CA ASP A 16 14.43 -29.46 14.91
C ASP A 16 13.09 -29.64 14.17
N ARG A 17 12.27 -28.60 14.09
CA ARG A 17 11.00 -28.67 13.37
C ARG A 17 11.20 -28.17 11.94
N PRO A 18 10.67 -28.84 10.92
CA PRO A 18 10.63 -28.27 9.58
C PRO A 18 9.82 -26.97 9.58
N LEU A 19 10.29 -25.97 8.85
CA LEU A 19 9.62 -24.69 8.65
C LEU A 19 9.10 -24.61 7.20
N LEU A 20 7.79 -24.46 7.05
CA LEU A 20 7.19 -24.07 5.78
C LEU A 20 7.49 -22.59 5.52
N GLN A 21 8.27 -22.29 4.47
CA GLN A 21 8.39 -20.91 4.01
C GLN A 21 7.09 -20.50 3.33
N ARG A 22 6.52 -19.39 3.79
CA ARG A 22 5.36 -18.76 3.15
C ARG A 22 5.85 -17.89 2.00
N GLY A 23 5.63 -18.35 0.77
CA GLY A 23 5.72 -17.49 -0.42
C GLY A 23 4.35 -17.04 -0.95
N ILE A 24 3.27 -17.38 -0.23
CA ILE A 24 1.88 -17.02 -0.53
C ILE A 24 1.10 -16.92 0.78
N ASN A 25 0.03 -16.13 0.80
CA ASN A 25 -0.90 -16.01 1.93
C ASN A 25 -2.17 -16.83 1.78
N GLY A 26 -2.55 -17.16 0.55
CA GLY A 26 -3.74 -17.94 0.26
C GLY A 26 -3.91 -18.27 -1.21
N LEU A 27 -5.12 -18.68 -1.55
CA LEU A 27 -5.56 -18.83 -2.93
C LEU A 27 -6.94 -18.23 -3.09
N VAL A 28 -7.05 -17.29 -4.03
CA VAL A 28 -8.32 -16.88 -4.62
C VAL A 28 -8.45 -17.54 -6.00
N LEU A 29 -9.58 -18.19 -6.28
CA LEU A 29 -9.87 -18.86 -7.56
C LEU A 29 -11.33 -18.65 -7.97
N LYS A 30 -11.65 -18.87 -9.24
CA LYS A 30 -13.05 -19.09 -9.67
C LYS A 30 -13.46 -20.55 -9.52
N GLN A 31 -14.76 -20.77 -9.34
CA GLN A 31 -15.34 -22.10 -9.37
C GLN A 31 -15.00 -22.83 -10.67
N GLY A 32 -14.44 -24.04 -10.56
CA GLY A 32 -14.00 -24.85 -11.70
C GLY A 32 -12.51 -24.68 -12.05
N GLU A 33 -11.81 -23.70 -11.48
CA GLU A 33 -10.38 -23.51 -11.72
C GLU A 33 -9.52 -24.43 -10.86
N SER A 34 -8.30 -24.66 -11.34
CA SER A 34 -7.27 -25.37 -10.59
C SER A 34 -6.02 -24.52 -10.47
N ARG A 35 -5.45 -24.44 -9.27
CA ARG A 35 -4.16 -23.78 -9.04
C ARG A 35 -3.17 -24.70 -8.34
N ARG A 36 -1.90 -24.53 -8.68
CA ARG A 36 -0.79 -25.30 -8.15
C ARG A 36 0.09 -24.40 -7.29
N ILE A 37 0.42 -24.87 -6.10
CA ILE A 37 1.34 -24.21 -5.18
C ILE A 37 2.50 -25.16 -4.90
N ARG A 38 3.71 -24.61 -4.87
CA ARG A 38 4.88 -25.33 -4.36
C ARG A 38 5.18 -24.84 -2.96
N PHE A 39 5.23 -25.77 -2.00
CA PHE A 39 5.72 -25.47 -0.66
C PHE A 39 7.24 -25.60 -0.60
N VAL A 40 7.90 -24.60 -0.04
CA VAL A 40 9.33 -24.64 0.26
C VAL A 40 9.49 -24.93 1.74
N VAL A 41 10.34 -25.90 2.07
CA VAL A 41 10.62 -26.30 3.45
C VAL A 41 12.06 -25.97 3.76
N ARG A 42 12.29 -25.38 4.93
CA ARG A 42 13.60 -25.26 5.54
C ARG A 42 13.67 -26.16 6.75
N ASP A 43 14.76 -26.89 6.85
CA ASP A 43 15.05 -27.72 8.01
C ASP A 43 16.53 -27.56 8.39
N ALA A 44 16.80 -27.52 9.68
CA ALA A 44 18.16 -27.43 10.20
C ALA A 44 18.85 -28.79 10.23
N ASP A 45 18.06 -29.87 10.27
CA ASP A 45 18.56 -31.24 10.22
C ASP A 45 19.02 -31.62 8.81
N LEU A 46 20.25 -32.17 8.71
CA LEU A 46 20.83 -32.59 7.44
C LEU A 46 20.19 -33.92 6.99
N ASP A 47 19.74 -33.96 5.73
CA ASP A 47 19.18 -35.13 5.04
C ASP A 47 17.78 -35.61 5.49
N ASP A 48 16.94 -34.71 6.04
CA ASP A 48 15.55 -35.05 6.36
C ASP A 48 14.64 -35.16 5.12
N GLU A 49 13.82 -36.22 5.09
CA GLU A 49 12.68 -36.32 4.19
C GLU A 49 11.42 -35.69 4.83
N HIS A 50 10.71 -34.86 4.08
CA HIS A 50 9.50 -34.19 4.55
C HIS A 50 8.23 -34.79 3.95
N SER A 51 7.20 -34.88 4.77
CA SER A 51 5.86 -35.30 4.37
C SER A 51 4.83 -34.19 4.62
N PHE A 52 3.87 -34.06 3.70
CA PHE A 52 2.83 -33.03 3.76
C PHE A 52 1.46 -33.68 3.94
N THR A 53 0.65 -33.07 4.79
CA THR A 53 -0.76 -33.41 4.97
C THR A 53 -1.59 -32.14 4.97
N ILE A 54 -2.84 -32.21 4.53
CA ILE A 54 -3.78 -31.08 4.55
C ILE A 54 -5.14 -31.55 5.08
N THR A 55 -5.87 -30.63 5.70
CA THR A 55 -7.29 -30.86 6.03
C THR A 55 -8.12 -31.02 4.77
N GLU A 56 -9.18 -31.82 4.83
CA GLU A 56 -10.17 -31.91 3.76
C GLU A 56 -10.81 -30.54 3.51
N SER A 57 -11.10 -30.26 2.23
CA SER A 57 -11.71 -29.03 1.78
C SER A 57 -13.18 -29.25 1.48
N SER A 58 -14.03 -28.31 1.91
CA SER A 58 -15.43 -28.27 1.52
C SER A 58 -15.64 -27.55 0.17
N LEU A 59 -14.67 -26.72 -0.22
CA LEU A 59 -14.72 -25.88 -1.41
C LEU A 59 -14.14 -26.55 -2.66
N GLY A 60 -13.37 -27.62 -2.51
CA GLY A 60 -12.68 -28.24 -3.64
C GLY A 60 -11.94 -29.52 -3.32
N LYS A 61 -11.18 -29.99 -4.31
CA LYS A 61 -10.33 -31.17 -4.20
C LYS A 61 -8.87 -30.75 -4.07
N VAL A 62 -8.17 -31.36 -3.10
CA VAL A 62 -6.72 -31.21 -2.94
C VAL A 62 -6.00 -32.47 -3.38
N GLU A 63 -4.93 -32.31 -4.14
CA GLU A 63 -3.99 -33.38 -4.51
C GLU A 63 -2.57 -32.92 -4.22
N PHE A 64 -1.71 -33.81 -3.73
CA PHE A 64 -0.29 -33.54 -3.53
C PHE A 64 0.55 -34.41 -4.46
N ASP A 65 1.57 -33.80 -5.05
CA ASP A 65 2.70 -34.46 -5.70
C ASP A 65 3.99 -33.95 -5.03
N ALA A 66 4.55 -34.76 -4.13
CA ALA A 66 5.62 -34.37 -3.22
C ALA A 66 5.30 -33.07 -2.45
N ASN A 67 6.03 -31.98 -2.71
CA ASN A 67 5.83 -30.67 -2.09
C ASN A 67 4.93 -29.73 -2.90
N GLN A 68 4.32 -30.22 -3.98
CA GLN A 68 3.44 -29.44 -4.82
C GLN A 68 1.98 -29.82 -4.57
N MET A 69 1.19 -28.86 -4.11
CA MET A 69 -0.25 -28.98 -3.94
C MET A 69 -0.97 -28.52 -5.20
N SER A 70 -2.00 -29.24 -5.61
CA SER A 70 -2.97 -28.82 -6.61
C SER A 70 -4.33 -28.71 -5.95
N PHE A 71 -4.93 -27.51 -5.96
CA PHE A 71 -6.30 -27.27 -5.54
C PHE A 71 -7.20 -27.19 -6.77
N THR A 72 -8.38 -27.83 -6.76
CA THR A 72 -9.41 -27.68 -7.80
C THR A 72 -10.71 -27.22 -7.16
N ALA A 73 -11.09 -25.98 -7.46
CA ALA A 73 -12.25 -25.31 -6.90
C ALA A 73 -13.56 -25.90 -7.44
N SER A 74 -14.50 -26.20 -6.55
CA SER A 74 -15.77 -26.88 -6.87
C SER A 74 -17.00 -26.18 -6.27
N GLN A 75 -16.89 -25.52 -5.12
CA GLN A 75 -17.97 -24.79 -4.46
C GLN A 75 -17.50 -23.39 -4.09
N VAL A 76 -18.39 -22.40 -4.25
CA VAL A 76 -18.15 -21.01 -3.86
C VAL A 76 -18.15 -20.88 -2.34
N GLY A 77 -17.22 -20.08 -1.82
CA GLY A 77 -17.10 -19.79 -0.38
C GLY A 77 -15.66 -19.46 0.02
N SER A 78 -15.45 -19.26 1.31
CA SER A 78 -14.12 -19.08 1.90
C SER A 78 -13.90 -20.08 3.04
N GLU A 79 -12.71 -20.66 3.14
CA GLU A 79 -12.31 -21.54 4.24
C GLU A 79 -10.83 -21.40 4.56
N THR A 80 -10.39 -22.01 5.67
CA THR A 80 -8.97 -22.09 6.03
C THR A 80 -8.58 -23.56 6.12
N LEU A 81 -7.62 -23.97 5.28
CA LEU A 81 -7.05 -25.31 5.32
C LEU A 81 -5.78 -25.32 6.15
N GLN A 82 -5.54 -26.39 6.91
CA GLN A 82 -4.33 -26.54 7.69
C GLN A 82 -3.35 -27.47 6.95
N VAL A 83 -2.26 -26.90 6.45
CA VAL A 83 -1.16 -27.63 5.80
C VAL A 83 -0.12 -27.98 6.86
N ARG A 84 0.14 -29.26 7.08
CA ARG A 84 1.13 -29.73 8.05
C ARG A 84 2.29 -30.38 7.33
N VAL A 85 3.50 -29.89 7.60
CA VAL A 85 4.76 -30.55 7.23
C VAL A 85 5.30 -31.33 8.43
N SER A 86 5.80 -32.54 8.22
CA SER A 86 6.46 -33.35 9.26
C SER A 86 7.74 -33.98 8.71
N ASP A 87 8.77 -34.04 9.55
CA ASP A 87 10.01 -34.78 9.28
C ASP A 87 9.87 -36.29 9.64
N THR A 88 10.92 -37.06 9.35
CA THR A 88 10.93 -38.51 9.60
C THR A 88 11.03 -38.89 11.09
N ALA A 89 11.51 -37.99 11.94
CA ALA A 89 11.59 -38.20 13.39
C ALA A 89 10.30 -37.78 14.13
N GLY A 90 9.36 -37.15 13.42
CA GLY A 90 8.03 -36.80 13.87
C GLY A 90 7.85 -35.36 14.36
N ALA A 91 8.85 -34.48 14.23
CA ALA A 91 8.59 -33.06 14.46
C ALA A 91 7.85 -32.46 13.27
N SER A 92 7.08 -31.40 13.54
CA SER A 92 6.14 -30.87 12.55
C SER A 92 5.79 -29.41 12.78
N ASN A 93 5.33 -28.78 11.71
CA ASN A 93 4.83 -27.42 11.67
C ASN A 93 3.53 -27.38 10.85
N THR A 94 2.62 -26.47 11.22
CA THR A 94 1.32 -26.31 10.59
C THR A 94 1.15 -24.88 10.12
N LEU A 95 0.61 -24.75 8.92
CA LEU A 95 0.34 -23.51 8.22
C LEU A 95 -1.16 -23.38 7.94
N ASP A 96 -1.76 -22.27 8.33
CA ASP A 96 -3.11 -21.92 7.88
C ASP A 96 -3.05 -21.31 6.47
N LEU A 97 -3.69 -21.97 5.51
CA LEU A 97 -3.82 -21.53 4.12
C LEU A 97 -5.26 -21.08 3.86
N LYS A 98 -5.44 -19.78 3.56
CA LYS A 98 -6.74 -19.22 3.20
C LYS A 98 -7.11 -19.65 1.78
N ILE A 99 -8.34 -20.11 1.59
CA ILE A 99 -8.88 -20.46 0.28
C ILE A 99 -10.19 -19.70 0.10
N THR A 100 -10.28 -18.93 -0.98
CA THR A 100 -11.50 -18.27 -1.43
C THR A 100 -11.82 -18.74 -2.84
N VAL A 101 -13.05 -19.21 -3.03
CA VAL A 101 -13.57 -19.61 -4.33
C VAL A 101 -14.71 -18.67 -4.69
N ASN A 102 -14.48 -17.85 -5.70
CA ASN A 102 -15.46 -16.97 -6.30
C ASN A 102 -16.37 -17.72 -7.28
N SER A 103 -17.51 -17.10 -7.62
CA SER A 103 -18.40 -17.61 -8.68
C SER A 103 -17.66 -17.67 -10.03
N ALA A 104 -18.01 -18.62 -10.89
CA ALA A 104 -17.42 -18.73 -12.23
C ALA A 104 -17.71 -17.50 -13.13
N GLU A 105 -18.77 -16.74 -12.82
CA GLU A 105 -19.28 -15.63 -13.63
C GLU A 105 -18.87 -14.24 -13.12
N ILE A 106 -17.82 -14.15 -12.28
CA ILE A 106 -17.29 -12.85 -11.86
C ILE A 106 -16.60 -12.14 -13.04
N ALA A 107 -16.59 -10.81 -13.00
CA ALA A 107 -15.65 -10.03 -13.81
C ALA A 107 -14.25 -10.21 -13.19
N ASP A 108 -13.30 -10.63 -14.00
CA ASP A 108 -11.92 -10.97 -13.63
C ASP A 108 -11.07 -10.74 -14.88
N ALA A 109 -10.56 -9.52 -15.01
CA ALA A 109 -9.97 -9.01 -16.24
C ALA A 109 -8.58 -9.60 -16.52
N ASN A 110 -7.80 -9.89 -15.49
CA ASN A 110 -6.47 -10.51 -15.60
C ASN A 110 -6.52 -12.06 -15.51
N GLY A 111 -7.64 -12.64 -15.07
CA GLY A 111 -7.87 -14.09 -15.04
C GLY A 111 -7.21 -14.83 -13.89
N ASP A 112 -6.93 -14.16 -12.77
CA ASP A 112 -6.26 -14.75 -11.61
C ASP A 112 -7.19 -15.33 -10.55
N GLY A 113 -8.50 -15.16 -10.74
CA GLY A 113 -9.55 -15.63 -9.86
C GLY A 113 -10.04 -14.60 -8.85
N LEU A 114 -9.34 -13.47 -8.66
CA LEU A 114 -9.83 -12.30 -7.94
C LEU A 114 -10.80 -11.54 -8.84
N SER A 115 -11.92 -11.06 -8.29
CA SER A 115 -12.83 -10.24 -9.10
C SER A 115 -12.28 -8.83 -9.28
N ASP A 116 -12.65 -8.17 -10.37
CA ASP A 116 -12.29 -6.76 -10.60
C ASP A 116 -12.73 -5.86 -9.43
N GLU A 117 -13.87 -6.17 -8.84
CA GLU A 117 -14.39 -5.48 -7.66
C GLU A 117 -13.53 -5.73 -6.41
N GLN A 118 -13.12 -6.99 -6.17
CA GLN A 118 -12.23 -7.33 -5.04
C GLN A 118 -10.86 -6.65 -5.20
N ALA A 119 -10.27 -6.70 -6.40
CA ALA A 119 -9.01 -6.02 -6.70
C ALA A 119 -9.11 -4.51 -6.43
N GLN A 120 -10.15 -3.85 -6.96
CA GLN A 120 -10.36 -2.41 -6.76
C GLN A 120 -10.59 -2.03 -5.30
N GLN A 121 -11.33 -2.84 -4.54
CA GLN A 121 -11.58 -2.63 -3.11
C GLN A 121 -10.27 -2.64 -2.30
N GLN A 122 -9.29 -3.42 -2.74
CA GLN A 122 -7.99 -3.56 -2.08
C GLN A 122 -6.90 -2.66 -2.69
N GLY A 123 -7.25 -1.79 -3.66
CA GLY A 123 -6.31 -0.87 -4.28
C GLY A 123 -5.41 -1.48 -5.36
N LEU A 124 -5.62 -2.76 -5.68
CA LEU A 124 -4.92 -3.52 -6.72
C LEU A 124 -5.41 -3.12 -8.14
N ASP A 125 -4.66 -3.52 -9.16
CA ASP A 125 -5.04 -3.35 -10.57
C ASP A 125 -5.74 -4.61 -11.12
N PRO A 126 -7.07 -4.55 -11.40
CA PRO A 126 -7.81 -5.68 -11.98
C PRO A 126 -7.24 -6.24 -13.28
N ALA A 127 -6.49 -5.40 -14.02
CA ALA A 127 -5.93 -5.73 -15.32
C ALA A 127 -4.39 -5.78 -15.27
N ALA A 128 -3.79 -5.92 -14.08
CA ALA A 128 -2.35 -6.01 -13.90
C ALA A 128 -1.71 -7.04 -14.84
N GLU A 129 -0.53 -6.71 -15.38
CA GLU A 129 0.26 -7.67 -16.17
C GLU A 129 0.69 -8.83 -15.26
N ASN A 130 0.56 -10.06 -15.75
CA ASN A 130 0.79 -11.29 -14.96
C ASN A 130 -0.07 -11.43 -13.70
N ALA A 131 -1.12 -10.60 -13.57
CA ALA A 131 -1.98 -10.51 -12.39
C ALA A 131 -1.22 -10.18 -11.09
N ASP A 132 -0.23 -9.30 -11.22
CA ASP A 132 0.73 -8.95 -10.18
C ASP A 132 0.84 -7.42 -10.17
N SER A 133 0.17 -6.79 -9.20
CA SER A 133 -0.02 -5.34 -9.12
C SER A 133 1.25 -4.61 -8.70
N ASP A 134 2.12 -5.24 -7.90
CA ASP A 134 3.40 -4.69 -7.45
C ASP A 134 4.62 -5.22 -8.23
N ALA A 135 4.38 -6.08 -9.22
CA ALA A 135 5.33 -6.61 -10.17
C ALA A 135 6.55 -7.26 -9.51
N ASP A 136 6.35 -7.94 -8.38
CA ASP A 136 7.41 -8.61 -7.63
C ASP A 136 7.65 -10.08 -8.06
N GLY A 137 6.71 -10.65 -8.82
CA GLY A 137 6.72 -12.02 -9.32
C GLY A 137 5.70 -12.97 -8.67
N VAL A 138 4.93 -12.52 -7.68
CA VAL A 138 3.83 -13.28 -7.07
C VAL A 138 2.49 -12.66 -7.49
N PRO A 139 1.50 -13.46 -7.93
CA PRO A 139 0.19 -12.90 -8.29
C PRO A 139 -0.63 -12.45 -7.08
N ASP A 140 -1.40 -11.37 -7.24
CA ASP A 140 -2.25 -10.75 -6.22
C ASP A 140 -3.16 -11.77 -5.52
N ALA A 141 -3.82 -12.64 -6.29
CA ALA A 141 -4.69 -13.70 -5.77
C ALA A 141 -3.99 -14.73 -4.86
N GLN A 142 -2.65 -14.75 -4.81
CA GLN A 142 -1.85 -15.60 -3.92
C GLN A 142 -1.38 -14.83 -2.68
N GLU A 143 -1.16 -13.53 -2.78
CA GLU A 143 -0.64 -12.68 -1.71
C GLU A 143 -1.74 -12.04 -0.87
N LEU A 144 -2.91 -11.79 -1.45
CA LEU A 144 -4.00 -11.18 -0.72
C LEU A 144 -4.45 -12.05 0.47
N GLY A 145 -4.44 -13.38 0.30
CA GLY A 145 -4.91 -14.32 1.30
C GLY A 145 -6.45 -14.39 1.34
N ASP A 146 -7.06 -13.56 2.20
CA ASP A 146 -8.51 -13.42 2.31
C ASP A 146 -8.91 -12.05 1.72
N PRO A 147 -9.70 -11.99 0.63
CA PRO A 147 -10.10 -10.72 0.02
C PRO A 147 -10.90 -9.78 0.95
N GLU A 148 -11.53 -10.29 2.01
CA GLU A 148 -12.23 -9.45 3.00
C GLU A 148 -11.30 -8.97 4.12
N HIS A 149 -10.18 -9.66 4.33
CA HIS A 149 -9.20 -9.39 5.38
C HIS A 149 -7.80 -9.65 4.82
N PRO A 150 -7.31 -8.77 3.92
CA PRO A 150 -6.06 -8.98 3.22
C PRO A 150 -4.90 -9.12 4.20
N SER A 151 -3.89 -9.88 3.79
CA SER A 151 -2.70 -10.09 4.60
C SER A 151 -1.84 -8.82 4.62
N ASP A 152 -1.35 -8.48 5.81
CA ASP A 152 -0.38 -7.42 6.10
C ASP A 152 0.56 -8.04 7.15
N ARG A 153 1.71 -8.52 6.69
CA ARG A 153 2.57 -9.44 7.44
C ARG A 153 3.40 -8.75 8.52
N ASP A 154 3.88 -7.54 8.26
CA ASP A 154 4.64 -6.75 9.24
C ASP A 154 3.76 -5.75 10.01
N GLY A 155 2.49 -5.62 9.63
CA GLY A 155 1.54 -4.75 10.30
C GLY A 155 1.85 -3.28 10.06
N ASP A 156 2.45 -2.93 8.92
CA ASP A 156 2.76 -1.55 8.55
C ASP A 156 1.54 -0.84 7.91
N GLY A 157 0.46 -1.56 7.62
CA GLY A 157 -0.78 -1.00 7.06
C GLY A 157 -0.86 -0.99 5.53
N ILE A 158 0.17 -1.49 4.84
CA ILE A 158 0.14 -1.86 3.43
C ILE A 158 -0.08 -3.36 3.37
N ILE A 159 -0.92 -3.81 2.43
CA ILE A 159 -1.18 -5.25 2.27
C ILE A 159 -0.04 -5.88 1.47
N ASP A 160 0.26 -7.16 1.76
CA ASP A 160 1.38 -7.89 1.12
C ASP A 160 1.34 -7.78 -0.43
N ALA A 161 0.15 -7.79 -1.04
CA ALA A 161 -0.05 -7.71 -2.50
C ALA A 161 0.17 -6.30 -3.13
N LEU A 162 0.53 -5.31 -2.32
CA LEU A 162 0.93 -3.96 -2.77
C LEU A 162 2.38 -3.64 -2.40
N GLU A 163 3.03 -4.53 -1.66
CA GLU A 163 4.37 -4.35 -1.13
C GLU A 163 5.41 -4.88 -2.11
N VAL A 164 6.48 -4.13 -2.33
CA VAL A 164 7.49 -4.58 -3.28
C VAL A 164 8.38 -5.69 -2.69
N GLY A 165 8.31 -6.88 -3.28
CA GLY A 165 9.30 -7.94 -3.10
C GLY A 165 8.73 -9.19 -2.43
N LEU A 166 9.23 -10.36 -2.89
CA LEU A 166 8.66 -11.72 -2.69
C LEU A 166 8.31 -12.19 -1.27
N GLU A 167 8.71 -11.47 -0.23
CA GLU A 167 8.42 -11.85 1.17
C GLU A 167 7.42 -10.88 1.82
N ALA A 168 6.89 -9.90 1.08
CA ALA A 168 6.39 -8.64 1.62
C ALA A 168 7.45 -8.00 2.56
N SER A 169 7.42 -6.71 2.87
CA SER A 169 8.37 -6.22 3.87
C SER A 169 8.03 -6.95 5.18
N GLN A 170 8.93 -7.78 5.73
CA GLN A 170 8.83 -8.18 7.14
C GLN A 170 9.42 -7.08 8.04
N ASP A 171 9.66 -5.91 7.46
CA ASP A 171 10.38 -4.79 8.05
C ASP A 171 9.45 -3.58 8.16
N SER A 172 8.72 -3.56 9.28
CA SER A 172 7.87 -2.44 9.67
C SER A 172 8.62 -1.10 9.86
N THR A 173 9.94 -1.03 9.65
CA THR A 173 10.71 0.22 9.64
C THR A 173 10.80 0.86 8.24
N SER A 174 10.25 0.19 7.23
CA SER A 174 10.28 0.63 5.84
C SER A 174 8.96 0.31 5.13
N LEU A 175 8.18 1.34 4.80
CA LEU A 175 7.03 1.23 3.92
C LEU A 175 7.53 1.15 2.47
N ALA A 176 7.35 0.01 1.80
CA ALA A 176 7.83 -0.17 0.43
C ALA A 176 6.70 -0.67 -0.46
N PHE A 177 6.17 0.20 -1.33
CA PHE A 177 4.97 -0.10 -2.09
C PHE A 177 5.07 0.35 -3.54
N ARG A 178 4.34 -0.35 -4.42
CA ARG A 178 4.08 0.12 -5.79
C ARG A 178 2.74 0.83 -5.84
N ILE A 179 2.63 1.85 -6.68
CA ILE A 179 1.35 2.51 -6.98
C ILE A 179 0.75 1.89 -8.25
N PRO A 180 -0.33 1.09 -8.16
CA PRO A 180 -0.97 0.51 -9.34
C PRO A 180 -1.57 1.60 -10.24
N ALA A 181 -1.67 1.31 -11.54
CA ALA A 181 -2.13 2.30 -12.51
C ALA A 181 -3.53 2.88 -12.22
N PRO A 182 -4.54 2.08 -11.85
CA PRO A 182 -5.86 2.61 -11.49
C PRO A 182 -5.80 3.53 -10.27
N THR A 183 -4.93 3.23 -9.29
CA THR A 183 -4.73 4.07 -8.10
C THR A 183 -4.08 5.40 -8.47
N ALA A 184 -3.04 5.40 -9.30
CA ALA A 184 -2.41 6.62 -9.80
C ALA A 184 -3.39 7.48 -10.62
N GLU A 185 -4.20 6.86 -11.50
CA GLU A 185 -5.22 7.57 -12.30
C GLU A 185 -6.30 8.19 -11.41
N ARG A 186 -6.84 7.42 -10.45
CA ARG A 186 -7.83 7.90 -9.47
C ARG A 186 -7.33 9.11 -8.68
N LEU A 187 -6.05 9.11 -8.31
CA LEU A 187 -5.44 10.21 -7.56
C LEU A 187 -4.96 11.37 -8.45
N GLY A 188 -5.00 11.23 -9.77
CA GLY A 188 -4.46 12.24 -10.68
C GLY A 188 -2.93 12.38 -10.61
N LEU A 189 -2.22 11.29 -10.31
CA LEU A 189 -0.77 11.24 -10.10
C LEU A 189 -0.07 10.41 -11.20
N PRO A 190 -0.14 10.81 -12.48
CA PRO A 190 0.40 10.01 -13.59
C PRO A 190 1.91 9.78 -13.50
N ALA A 191 2.65 10.67 -12.82
CA ALA A 191 4.09 10.50 -12.59
C ALA A 191 4.41 9.30 -11.70
N LEU A 192 3.46 8.85 -10.88
CA LEU A 192 3.64 7.73 -9.95
C LEU A 192 3.07 6.41 -10.48
N GLN A 193 2.44 6.40 -11.65
CA GLN A 193 1.86 5.20 -12.23
C GLN A 193 2.91 4.08 -12.37
N GLY A 194 2.66 2.96 -11.69
CA GLY A 194 3.53 1.78 -11.69
C GLY A 194 4.89 2.01 -11.00
N GLN A 195 5.09 3.13 -10.32
CA GLN A 195 6.34 3.43 -9.63
C GLN A 195 6.36 2.80 -8.24
N ALA A 196 7.54 2.39 -7.80
CA ALA A 196 7.76 1.91 -6.44
C ALA A 196 8.39 3.02 -5.60
N ILE A 197 7.83 3.29 -4.42
CA ILE A 197 8.35 4.29 -3.48
C ILE A 197 8.70 3.57 -2.18
N THR A 198 9.78 4.01 -1.55
CA THR A 198 10.18 3.55 -0.22
C THR A 198 10.20 4.71 0.76
N ILE A 199 9.61 4.51 1.93
CA ILE A 199 9.66 5.44 3.07
C ILE A 199 10.30 4.66 4.23
N ALA A 200 11.50 5.05 4.65
CA ALA A 200 12.25 4.30 5.66
C ALA A 200 12.63 5.17 6.85
N SER A 201 12.54 4.60 8.06
CA SER A 201 13.12 5.20 9.25
C SER A 201 14.63 4.99 9.27
N SER A 202 15.40 6.07 9.43
CA SER A 202 16.86 5.98 9.62
C SER A 202 17.24 5.45 11.01
N ASP A 203 16.31 5.53 11.97
CA ASP A 203 16.53 5.19 13.37
C ASP A 203 15.98 3.80 13.74
N GLY A 204 15.51 3.03 12.74
CA GLY A 204 14.89 1.72 12.96
C GLY A 204 13.56 1.79 13.71
N GLN A 205 12.87 2.92 13.59
CA GLN A 205 11.55 3.13 14.19
C GLN A 205 10.47 2.56 13.29
N ARG A 206 9.43 2.01 13.91
CA ARG A 206 8.29 1.47 13.19
C ARG A 206 7.53 2.58 12.48
N LEU A 207 7.20 2.33 11.22
CA LEU A 207 6.33 3.13 10.38
C LEU A 207 4.98 2.43 10.25
N ILE A 208 3.92 3.23 10.10
CA ILE A 208 2.58 2.74 9.80
C ILE A 208 2.00 3.64 8.71
N ALA A 209 1.67 3.06 7.58
CA ALA A 209 0.92 3.67 6.49
C ALA A 209 -0.52 3.98 6.94
N HIS A 210 -1.02 5.15 6.54
CA HIS A 210 -2.43 5.51 6.69
C HIS A 210 -3.02 5.83 5.34
N SER A 211 -4.12 5.16 4.99
CA SER A 211 -4.68 5.21 3.63
C SER A 211 -5.98 6.01 3.52
N SER A 212 -6.39 6.72 4.58
CA SER A 212 -7.76 7.25 4.75
C SER A 212 -8.86 6.37 4.12
N GLY A 213 -8.68 5.04 4.15
CA GLY A 213 -9.60 4.03 3.67
C GLY A 213 -9.84 3.90 2.16
N GLU A 214 -9.15 4.62 1.26
CA GLU A 214 -9.54 4.64 -0.17
C GLU A 214 -8.64 3.86 -1.12
N THR A 215 -7.33 3.81 -0.88
CA THR A 215 -6.36 3.30 -1.88
C THR A 215 -5.51 2.12 -1.40
N GLY A 216 -5.52 1.81 -0.10
CA GLY A 216 -4.61 0.82 0.49
C GLY A 216 -3.14 1.28 0.59
N LEU A 217 -2.82 2.48 0.12
CA LEU A 217 -1.46 3.04 0.11
C LEU A 217 -1.38 4.33 0.95
N PRO A 218 -0.20 4.70 1.48
CA PRO A 218 -0.02 5.93 2.25
C PRO A 218 0.06 7.17 1.36
N ILE A 219 -0.80 7.27 0.35
CA ILE A 219 -0.80 8.38 -0.62
C ILE A 219 -2.21 8.86 -0.94
N LEU A 220 -2.35 10.19 -0.94
CA LEU A 220 -3.60 10.93 -1.11
C LEU A 220 -3.45 12.02 -2.16
N ASN A 221 -4.57 12.47 -2.72
CA ASN A 221 -4.65 13.70 -3.49
C ASN A 221 -5.05 14.88 -2.57
N GLU A 222 -5.02 16.10 -3.09
CA GLU A 222 -5.41 17.31 -2.36
C GLU A 222 -6.89 17.35 -1.97
N GLU A 223 -7.76 16.73 -2.79
CA GLU A 223 -9.21 16.80 -2.65
C GLU A 223 -9.75 16.04 -1.42
N GLN A 224 -8.94 15.15 -0.84
CA GLN A 224 -9.33 14.27 0.28
C GLN A 224 -8.94 14.81 1.67
N GLY A 225 -8.45 16.05 1.75
CA GLY A 225 -7.99 16.66 3.00
C GLY A 225 -8.29 18.15 3.14
N VAL A 226 -7.32 18.88 3.67
CA VAL A 226 -7.33 20.35 3.66
C VAL A 226 -6.67 20.79 2.36
N GLU A 227 -7.31 21.60 1.54
CA GLU A 227 -6.73 22.08 0.29
C GLU A 227 -5.64 23.16 0.52
N ASP A 228 -4.54 23.11 -0.23
CA ASP A 228 -3.58 24.20 -0.32
C ASP A 228 -3.82 25.02 -1.60
N ASN A 229 -4.63 26.06 -1.52
CA ASN A 229 -4.98 26.91 -2.67
C ASN A 229 -3.79 27.65 -3.34
N ARG A 230 -2.55 27.46 -2.86
CA ARG A 230 -1.34 28.13 -3.38
C ARG A 230 -0.32 27.16 -3.95
N HIS A 231 -0.48 25.86 -3.73
CA HIS A 231 0.46 24.85 -4.18
C HIS A 231 -0.29 23.65 -4.72
N ARG A 232 0.32 22.99 -5.70
CA ARG A 232 -0.06 21.64 -6.12
C ARG A 232 0.94 20.62 -5.60
N PHE A 233 0.48 19.41 -5.35
CA PHE A 233 1.27 18.26 -4.92
C PHE A 233 1.44 17.24 -6.06
N PRO A 234 2.41 17.45 -6.98
CA PRO A 234 2.57 16.61 -8.18
C PRO A 234 2.88 15.13 -7.88
N LEU A 235 3.35 14.82 -6.68
CA LEU A 235 3.64 13.46 -6.20
C LEU A 235 2.68 13.04 -5.07
N GLY A 236 1.56 13.74 -4.91
CA GLY A 236 0.58 13.48 -3.86
C GLY A 236 1.05 13.90 -2.47
N ILE A 237 0.20 13.57 -1.50
CA ILE A 237 0.43 13.78 -0.07
C ILE A 237 0.56 12.40 0.58
N PHE A 238 1.63 12.20 1.35
CA PHE A 238 1.89 10.96 2.06
C PHE A 238 1.39 11.03 3.49
N ASP A 239 0.51 10.12 3.91
CA ASP A 239 0.02 10.00 5.29
C ASP A 239 0.56 8.71 5.93
N PHE A 240 1.39 8.89 6.95
CA PHE A 240 2.01 7.81 7.70
C PHE A 240 2.28 8.29 9.13
N SER A 241 2.49 7.35 10.05
CA SER A 241 3.01 7.64 11.39
C SER A 241 4.32 6.93 11.65
N VAL A 242 5.10 7.47 12.57
CA VAL A 242 6.33 6.86 13.08
C VAL A 242 6.27 6.73 14.60
N GLU A 243 6.62 5.56 15.13
CA GLU A 243 6.78 5.34 16.57
C GLU A 243 8.11 5.97 17.04
N ALA A 244 8.01 7.13 17.69
CA ALA A 244 9.15 7.94 18.11
C ALA A 244 9.28 8.02 19.65
N PRO A 245 9.63 6.92 20.36
CA PRO A 245 9.66 6.90 21.83
C PRO A 245 10.66 7.87 22.46
N ASN A 246 11.65 8.33 21.68
CA ASN A 246 12.65 9.31 22.11
C ASN A 246 12.24 10.76 21.77
N GLY A 247 11.06 10.97 21.19
CA GLY A 247 10.49 12.26 20.83
C GLY A 247 10.98 12.84 19.49
N SER A 248 11.77 12.09 18.72
CA SER A 248 12.23 12.50 17.39
C SER A 248 12.35 11.30 16.45
N ALA A 249 12.24 11.55 15.15
CA ALA A 249 12.41 10.54 14.12
C ALA A 249 13.02 11.13 12.85
N ARG A 250 13.92 10.38 12.20
CA ARG A 250 14.42 10.71 10.86
C ARG A 250 13.85 9.76 9.82
N VAL A 251 13.12 10.29 8.85
CA VAL A 251 12.45 9.51 7.79
C VAL A 251 12.98 9.91 6.42
N VAL A 252 13.25 8.92 5.56
CA VAL A 252 13.78 9.12 4.21
C VAL A 252 12.85 8.49 3.19
N PHE A 253 12.35 9.32 2.28
CA PHE A 253 11.65 8.92 1.09
C PHE A 253 12.67 8.70 -0.03
N SER A 254 12.55 7.58 -0.73
CA SER A 254 13.34 7.26 -1.91
C SER A 254 12.40 7.11 -3.11
N PHE A 255 12.61 7.95 -4.12
CA PHE A 255 11.85 7.92 -5.37
C PHE A 255 12.66 7.24 -6.47
N PRO A 256 12.01 6.47 -7.37
CA PRO A 256 12.71 5.74 -8.42
C PRO A 256 13.20 6.68 -9.53
N GLU A 257 14.06 6.18 -10.42
CA GLU A 257 14.65 7.00 -11.49
C GLU A 257 13.62 7.62 -12.44
N GLY A 258 12.45 6.99 -12.60
CA GLY A 258 11.35 7.50 -13.43
C GLY A 258 10.55 8.64 -12.81
N VAL A 259 10.79 8.99 -11.54
CA VAL A 259 10.10 10.06 -10.82
C VAL A 259 11.02 11.26 -10.66
N ASP A 260 10.68 12.35 -11.33
CA ASP A 260 11.39 13.62 -11.21
C ASP A 260 10.87 14.43 -10.01
N LEU A 261 11.79 14.86 -9.14
CA LEU A 261 11.48 15.81 -8.06
C LEU A 261 11.57 17.24 -8.62
N PRO A 262 10.48 18.04 -8.64
CA PRO A 262 10.50 19.38 -9.22
C PRO A 262 11.54 20.28 -8.57
N ALA A 263 12.34 21.01 -9.36
CA ALA A 263 13.47 21.80 -8.87
C ALA A 263 13.06 22.96 -7.93
N ASP A 264 11.83 23.42 -8.05
CA ASP A 264 11.21 24.46 -7.23
C ASP A 264 10.29 23.89 -6.13
N ALA A 265 10.32 22.57 -5.91
CA ALA A 265 9.52 21.94 -4.88
C ALA A 265 9.92 22.40 -3.49
N VAL A 266 8.91 22.67 -2.67
CA VAL A 266 9.02 22.84 -1.22
C VAL A 266 8.33 21.66 -0.54
N VAL A 267 8.71 21.39 0.71
CA VAL A 267 8.03 20.39 1.53
C VAL A 267 6.94 21.12 2.31
N ARG A 268 5.69 20.65 2.20
CA ARG A 268 4.58 21.20 2.97
C ARG A 268 4.08 20.14 3.95
N LYS A 269 3.75 20.58 5.16
CA LYS A 269 3.02 19.80 6.17
C LYS A 269 1.88 20.63 6.72
N LEU A 270 0.85 19.97 7.24
CA LEU A 270 -0.18 20.63 8.03
C LEU A 270 0.36 20.90 9.44
N ASP A 271 0.19 22.13 9.91
CA ASP A 271 0.44 22.44 11.32
C ASP A 271 -0.69 21.93 12.23
N THR A 272 -0.50 22.07 13.55
CA THR A 272 -1.50 21.74 14.58
C THR A 272 -2.84 22.48 14.45
N ASN A 273 -2.92 23.54 13.62
CA ASN A 273 -4.16 24.26 13.31
C ASN A 273 -4.78 23.84 11.97
N ASN A 274 -4.29 22.76 11.35
CA ASN A 274 -4.68 22.30 10.02
C ASN A 274 -4.42 23.34 8.92
N GLN A 275 -3.29 24.05 9.00
CA GLN A 275 -2.85 24.95 7.94
C GLN A 275 -1.59 24.42 7.26
N TRP A 276 -1.58 24.40 5.93
CA TRP A 276 -0.39 24.06 5.18
C TRP A 276 0.68 25.14 5.36
N GLN A 277 1.87 24.71 5.77
CA GLN A 277 3.02 25.58 5.95
C GLN A 277 4.28 24.93 5.34
N ASP A 278 5.27 25.75 5.01
CA ASP A 278 6.56 25.26 4.50
C ASP A 278 7.29 24.59 5.66
N TYR A 279 7.59 23.31 5.51
CA TYR A 279 8.23 22.53 6.56
C TYR A 279 9.74 22.75 6.52
N PRO A 280 10.34 23.39 7.56
CA PRO A 280 11.72 23.83 7.50
C PRO A 280 12.73 22.72 7.82
N TYR A 281 12.28 21.59 8.35
CA TYR A 281 13.12 20.48 8.80
C TYR A 281 13.13 19.33 7.79
N ALA A 282 13.26 19.68 6.52
CA ALA A 282 13.35 18.73 5.43
C ALA A 282 14.45 19.09 4.43
N THR A 283 14.98 18.07 3.74
CA THR A 283 15.98 18.22 2.69
C THR A 283 15.56 17.42 1.47
N ILE A 284 15.48 18.08 0.32
CA ILE A 284 15.25 17.46 -0.99
C ILE A 284 16.62 17.32 -1.67
N ASP A 285 17.00 16.10 -2.02
CA ASP A 285 18.16 15.82 -2.85
C ASP A 285 17.70 15.34 -4.23
N HIS A 286 17.77 16.22 -5.21
CA HIS A 286 17.38 15.93 -6.59
C HIS A 286 18.33 14.94 -7.28
N ALA A 287 19.59 14.82 -6.84
CA ALA A 287 20.55 13.92 -7.47
C ALA A 287 20.30 12.46 -7.05
N SER A 288 20.02 12.25 -5.76
CA SER A 288 19.66 10.93 -5.24
C SER A 288 18.15 10.63 -5.30
N ARG A 289 17.32 11.62 -5.66
CA ARG A 289 15.85 11.54 -5.68
C ARG A 289 15.30 11.15 -4.30
N THR A 290 15.79 11.83 -3.27
CA THR A 290 15.37 11.57 -1.88
C THR A 290 14.78 12.81 -1.22
N LEU A 291 13.85 12.58 -0.31
CA LEU A 291 13.35 13.57 0.64
C LEU A 291 13.63 13.06 2.05
N THR A 292 14.43 13.80 2.81
CA THR A 292 14.66 13.53 4.24
C THR A 292 13.81 14.46 5.09
N LEU A 293 13.15 13.91 6.11
CA LEU A 293 12.40 14.64 7.13
C LEU A 293 13.02 14.41 8.51
N GLU A 294 13.18 15.49 9.28
CA GLU A 294 13.59 15.46 10.69
C GLU A 294 12.38 15.84 11.55
N LEU A 295 11.70 14.84 12.09
CA LEU A 295 10.42 14.96 12.79
C LEU A 295 10.61 15.05 14.31
N THR A 296 9.74 15.82 14.99
CA THR A 296 9.74 15.97 16.45
C THR A 296 8.32 15.76 16.98
N ASP A 297 8.19 14.90 17.98
CA ASP A 297 6.93 14.58 18.65
C ASP A 297 6.38 15.77 19.44
N ASN A 298 5.07 16.00 19.30
CA ASN A 298 4.33 17.07 19.96
C ASN A 298 4.88 18.49 19.69
N ASP A 299 5.48 18.72 18.52
CA ASP A 299 5.89 20.05 18.08
C ASP A 299 4.75 20.82 17.36
N GLY A 300 5.06 21.90 16.64
CA GLY A 300 4.03 22.68 15.93
C GLY A 300 3.45 21.97 14.69
N TRP A 301 4.06 20.87 14.27
CA TRP A 301 3.81 20.14 13.05
C TRP A 301 3.21 18.76 13.28
N ASP A 302 3.31 18.24 14.51
CA ASP A 302 2.70 16.98 14.92
C ASP A 302 1.24 17.17 15.34
N ARG A 303 0.33 16.60 14.56
CA ARG A 303 -1.12 16.70 14.83
C ARG A 303 -1.61 15.63 15.80
N ASP A 304 -0.81 14.60 16.07
CA ASP A 304 -1.14 13.59 17.07
C ASP A 304 -0.62 14.04 18.44
N PRO A 305 -1.49 14.26 19.45
CA PRO A 305 -1.03 14.63 20.79
C PRO A 305 -0.46 13.42 21.58
N ALA A 306 -0.45 12.21 21.01
CA ALA A 306 0.03 11.01 21.67
C ALA A 306 1.56 11.01 21.80
N VAL A 307 2.05 11.00 23.04
CA VAL A 307 3.50 10.90 23.31
C VAL A 307 4.06 9.61 22.71
N GLY A 308 5.12 9.76 21.92
CA GLY A 308 5.85 8.67 21.29
C GLY A 308 5.35 8.27 19.91
N VAL A 309 4.42 9.02 19.31
CA VAL A 309 3.91 8.78 17.95
C VAL A 309 3.84 10.10 17.22
N ILE A 310 4.44 10.17 16.04
CA ILE A 310 4.35 11.35 15.16
C ILE A 310 3.51 10.95 13.95
N ARG A 311 2.42 11.67 13.64
CA ARG A 311 1.57 11.36 12.47
C ARG A 311 1.18 12.60 11.69
N ASP A 312 1.79 12.74 10.52
CA ASP A 312 1.65 13.97 9.76
C ASP A 312 1.73 13.80 8.24
N PRO A 313 0.65 14.15 7.52
CA PRO A 313 0.66 14.27 6.08
C PRO A 313 1.75 15.22 5.61
N VAL A 314 2.51 14.77 4.62
CA VAL A 314 3.60 15.53 4.02
C VAL A 314 3.53 15.41 2.51
N GLY A 315 3.77 16.51 1.82
CA GLY A 315 3.80 16.48 0.36
C GLY A 315 4.92 17.36 -0.20
N LEU A 316 5.49 16.91 -1.31
CA LEU A 316 6.33 17.74 -2.17
C LEU A 316 5.41 18.61 -3.01
N ALA A 317 5.48 19.92 -2.80
CA ALA A 317 4.56 20.87 -3.38
C ALA A 317 5.30 21.89 -4.25
N VAL A 318 4.67 22.31 -5.33
CA VAL A 318 5.15 23.40 -6.20
C VAL A 318 4.10 24.48 -6.23
N ALA A 319 4.52 25.74 -6.32
CA ALA A 319 3.58 26.87 -6.34
C ALA A 319 2.63 26.77 -7.54
N GLU A 320 1.36 27.08 -7.32
CA GLU A 320 0.39 27.26 -8.40
C GLU A 320 0.80 28.47 -9.25
N GLU A 321 0.89 28.28 -10.57
CA GLU A 321 1.18 29.39 -11.49
C GLU A 321 -0.05 30.30 -11.58
N GLY A 322 -0.14 31.29 -10.68
CA GLY A 322 -1.00 32.47 -10.85
C GLY A 322 -1.88 32.88 -9.68
N THR A 323 -1.28 33.40 -8.61
CA THR A 323 -1.66 34.73 -8.10
C THR A 323 -0.42 35.45 -7.60
N SER A 324 0.40 35.91 -8.55
CA SER A 324 1.25 37.06 -8.28
C SER A 324 0.32 38.19 -7.82
N THR A 325 0.32 38.49 -6.52
CA THR A 325 -0.15 39.78 -6.04
C THR A 325 0.84 40.79 -6.59
N GLN A 326 0.50 41.30 -7.78
CA GLN A 326 1.15 42.45 -8.36
C GLN A 326 1.12 43.52 -7.28
N ALA A 327 2.29 43.87 -6.76
CA ALA A 327 2.46 44.91 -5.76
C ALA A 327 1.93 46.22 -6.34
N THR A 328 0.67 46.55 -6.07
CA THR A 328 0.16 47.88 -6.31
C THR A 328 0.62 48.75 -5.16
N SER A 329 1.77 49.37 -5.37
CA SER A 329 2.17 50.60 -4.70
C SER A 329 0.97 51.54 -4.56
N SER A 330 0.75 52.01 -3.33
CA SER A 330 -0.23 53.01 -2.98
C SER A 330 0.03 54.31 -3.73
N GLY A 331 -0.82 54.61 -4.71
CA GLY A 331 -0.84 55.88 -5.44
C GLY A 331 -2.24 56.15 -5.96
N GLY A 332 -3.18 56.46 -5.06
CA GLY A 332 -4.56 56.81 -5.40
C GLY A 332 -4.73 58.33 -5.51
N GLU A 333 -4.57 58.88 -6.72
CA GLU A 333 -5.11 60.18 -7.12
C GLU A 333 -6.29 59.98 -8.09
N SER A 334 -7.47 60.39 -7.64
CA SER A 334 -8.52 61.14 -8.36
C SER A 334 -8.51 61.21 -9.91
N GLY A 335 -9.63 60.81 -10.54
CA GLY A 335 -10.07 61.40 -11.82
C GLY A 335 -11.03 60.50 -12.63
N GLY A 336 -12.27 60.96 -12.84
CA GLY A 336 -13.33 60.18 -13.49
C GLY A 336 -13.55 60.39 -15.00
N GLY A 337 -14.63 59.79 -15.50
CA GLY A 337 -15.44 60.34 -16.60
C GLY A 337 -15.54 59.54 -17.92
N GLY A 338 -16.70 58.90 -18.12
CA GLY A 338 -17.36 58.66 -19.42
C GLY A 338 -16.78 57.56 -20.34
N SER A 339 -17.48 56.99 -21.32
CA SER A 339 -18.89 56.94 -21.72
C SER A 339 -18.97 56.08 -23.00
N ILE A 340 -20.09 55.37 -23.21
CA ILE A 340 -20.74 54.92 -24.49
C ILE A 340 -20.11 53.77 -25.34
N GLY A 341 -20.95 52.76 -25.66
CA GLY A 341 -20.69 51.50 -26.41
C GLY A 341 -20.60 51.63 -27.96
N PRO A 342 -21.23 50.78 -28.82
CA PRO A 342 -22.32 49.80 -28.56
C PRO A 342 -22.33 48.49 -29.44
N LEU A 343 -23.46 47.74 -29.40
CA LEU A 343 -24.03 46.76 -30.38
C LEU A 343 -23.45 45.32 -30.36
N PHE A 344 -24.18 44.20 -30.49
CA PHE A 344 -25.53 43.86 -30.99
C PHE A 344 -25.87 42.43 -30.51
N GLY A 345 -27.16 42.04 -30.40
CA GLY A 345 -27.54 40.62 -30.55
C GLY A 345 -28.47 40.01 -29.49
N LEU A 346 -29.68 40.54 -29.40
CA LEU A 346 -30.82 40.00 -28.64
C LEU A 346 -31.40 38.75 -29.32
N LEU A 347 -31.71 37.67 -28.57
CA LEU A 347 -32.86 36.81 -28.89
C LEU A 347 -33.55 36.33 -27.60
N LEU A 348 -34.68 36.96 -27.32
CA LEU A 348 -35.70 36.52 -26.37
C LEU A 348 -36.57 35.42 -27.00
N LEU A 349 -36.94 34.42 -26.21
CA LEU A 349 -38.21 33.70 -26.33
C LEU A 349 -38.87 33.65 -24.94
N LEU A 350 -40.05 34.27 -24.86
CA LEU A 350 -40.91 34.37 -23.67
C LEU A 350 -42.00 33.27 -23.69
N LEU A 351 -42.09 32.53 -22.58
CA LEU A 351 -43.31 32.14 -21.82
C LEU A 351 -44.35 31.18 -22.46
N PRO A 352 -45.27 30.54 -21.68
CA PRO A 352 -45.66 30.82 -20.29
C PRO A 352 -45.71 29.62 -19.33
N GLY A 353 -45.77 29.96 -18.03
CA GLY A 353 -45.93 29.03 -16.93
C GLY A 353 -47.33 28.41 -16.82
N VAL A 354 -47.36 27.25 -16.16
CA VAL A 354 -48.55 26.64 -15.59
C VAL A 354 -48.19 26.18 -14.18
N GLN A 355 -48.79 26.82 -13.19
CA GLN A 355 -48.90 26.29 -11.83
C GLN A 355 -50.03 25.25 -11.79
N SER A 356 -49.79 24.10 -11.16
CA SER A 356 -50.66 23.63 -10.07
C SER A 356 -50.06 22.40 -9.38
N ARG A 357 -49.62 22.60 -8.13
CA ARG A 357 -49.46 21.54 -7.14
C ARG A 357 -50.85 21.02 -6.77
N ARG A 358 -51.08 19.71 -6.90
CA ARG A 358 -52.08 18.99 -6.11
C ARG A 358 -51.41 17.97 -5.20
N ARG A 359 -51.88 17.98 -3.95
CA ARG A 359 -51.53 17.09 -2.83
C ARG A 359 -52.05 15.67 -3.06
N ARG A 360 -51.30 14.73 -2.45
CA ARG A 360 -51.71 13.48 -1.75
C ARG A 360 -52.56 12.46 -2.50
N GLY A 361 -51.97 11.27 -2.59
CA GLY A 361 -52.56 9.96 -2.86
C GLY A 361 -51.41 8.98 -2.80
#